data_AF-A0A7S3AGR2-F1
#
_entry.id   AF-A0A7S3AGR2-F1
#
_cell.length_a   1.000
_cell.length_b   1.000
_cell.length_c   1.000
_cell.angle_alpha   90.00
_cell.angle_beta   90.00
_cell.angle_gamma   90.00
#
_symmetry.space_group_name_H-M   'P 1'
#
loop_
_entity.id
_entity.type
_entity.pdbx_description
1 polymer ?
#
loop_
_entity_poly.entity_id
_entity_poly.type
_entity_poly.pdbx_seq_one_letter_code
_entity_poly.pdbx_strand_id
1 'polypeptide(L)'
;ATLDVTPPLLSPQRHVETKSRSRAQHVQHYAVAHFRAIREAFGITAQSFANAFRHSREFSDSARRLRESVSEGASGSFFYWVKHTDGSDTGYIVKQITKAEKNTLISTLPAYLAHVHSRGGYSLVHYLSCHSMRLRWAWSGKVYFVVLRNFFPVRPQLSFDLKGATANRRALKTWELHQTNTVAGLYSTLRDWEWMDIGMTTELDAHDAASIWSMICADCDFLQRQHLLDYSLLLGIHRPQGTLSPHEKEVLLKQLTQQCARGCAVISSDRQKVYFFGIIDVLETFSLRWRVQRVILRMLYVLAMRWRSSDGISAMPPPLYADRFRTFMAHEVLHMKEEPVSTDERWHSQSNVFSACRRLLELLQGIPQLSLRRRGRERWQHLWERRRRGLVRQRIDSELNEKQALIEEQSHRIAEQERCIKELTEQLSLRPSSRSVGSTIPRKSER
;
A
#
# COMPACT_ATOMS: atom_id res chain seq x y z
N ALA A 1 -29.29 -75.86 60.69
CA ALA A 1 -29.86 -75.84 59.35
C ALA A 1 -29.44 -74.55 58.66
N THR A 2 -28.87 -74.69 57.49
CA THR A 2 -28.36 -73.69 56.54
C THR A 2 -29.29 -72.50 56.30
N LEU A 3 -28.71 -71.31 56.04
CA LEU A 3 -28.88 -70.49 54.82
C LEU A 3 -28.22 -69.11 55.07
N ASP A 4 -27.01 -68.84 54.62
CA ASP A 4 -26.51 -68.53 53.26
C ASP A 4 -26.59 -67.02 52.91
N VAL A 5 -25.47 -66.52 52.41
CA VAL A 5 -25.12 -65.11 52.18
C VAL A 5 -25.33 -64.77 50.70
N THR A 6 -25.93 -63.63 50.35
CA THR A 6 -25.71 -62.99 49.03
C THR A 6 -25.94 -61.45 49.07
N PRO A 7 -25.27 -60.67 48.20
CA PRO A 7 -24.96 -59.23 48.38
C PRO A 7 -25.78 -58.30 47.42
N PRO A 8 -25.50 -56.98 47.30
CA PRO A 8 -26.51 -55.97 46.95
C PRO A 8 -26.82 -55.87 45.44
N LEU A 9 -28.09 -55.58 45.13
CA LEU A 9 -28.60 -55.34 43.79
C LEU A 9 -28.35 -53.89 43.33
N LEU A 10 -27.69 -53.78 42.17
CA LEU A 10 -27.50 -52.58 41.35
C LEU A 10 -28.82 -51.87 41.04
N SER A 11 -28.82 -50.54 41.14
CA SER A 11 -29.86 -49.68 40.56
C SER A 11 -29.38 -49.06 39.23
N PRO A 12 -30.26 -48.79 38.25
CA PRO A 12 -29.89 -48.60 36.86
C PRO A 12 -29.30 -47.21 36.61
N GLN A 13 -28.20 -47.17 35.86
CA GLN A 13 -27.63 -45.95 35.30
C GLN A 13 -28.67 -45.20 34.46
N ARG A 14 -29.10 -44.02 34.92
CA ARG A 14 -29.67 -43.01 34.03
C ARG A 14 -28.52 -42.40 33.23
N HIS A 15 -28.39 -42.85 31.98
CA HIS A 15 -27.65 -42.12 30.95
C HIS A 15 -28.23 -40.70 30.85
N VAL A 16 -27.58 -39.74 31.50
CA VAL A 16 -27.74 -38.33 31.17
C VAL A 16 -26.91 -38.13 29.91
N GLU A 17 -27.54 -38.25 28.75
CA GLU A 17 -27.02 -37.68 27.51
C GLU A 17 -26.85 -36.17 27.75
N THR A 18 -25.64 -35.77 28.11
CA THR A 18 -25.21 -34.39 27.99
C THR A 18 -25.14 -34.08 26.50
N LYS A 19 -26.28 -33.64 25.93
CA LYS A 19 -26.33 -32.98 24.62
C LYS A 19 -25.52 -31.70 24.69
N SER A 20 -24.20 -31.84 24.55
CA SER A 20 -23.30 -30.80 24.09
C SER A 20 -23.70 -30.45 22.65
N ARG A 21 -24.77 -29.68 22.51
CA ARG A 21 -25.05 -28.95 21.27
C ARG A 21 -23.97 -27.91 21.14
N SER A 22 -22.87 -28.26 20.49
CA SER A 22 -21.98 -27.27 19.90
C SER A 22 -22.82 -26.50 18.87
N ARG A 23 -23.43 -25.39 19.30
CA ARG A 23 -24.11 -24.45 18.41
C ARG A 23 -23.03 -23.95 17.46
N ALA A 24 -22.95 -24.55 16.26
CA ALA A 24 -22.10 -24.06 15.20
C ALA A 24 -22.46 -22.58 15.01
N GLN A 25 -21.45 -21.71 15.03
CA GLN A 25 -21.67 -20.30 14.79
C GLN A 25 -22.30 -20.16 13.41
N HIS A 26 -23.54 -19.67 13.35
CA HIS A 26 -24.25 -19.52 12.09
C HIS A 26 -23.65 -18.33 11.32
N VAL A 27 -22.86 -18.64 10.29
CA VAL A 27 -22.33 -17.66 9.35
C VAL A 27 -23.39 -17.35 8.31
N GLN A 28 -23.66 -16.06 8.11
CA GLN A 28 -24.55 -15.56 7.08
C GLN A 28 -23.72 -15.03 5.91
N HIS A 29 -23.99 -15.52 4.71
CA HIS A 29 -23.35 -15.10 3.47
C HIS A 29 -24.25 -14.12 2.71
N TYR A 30 -23.71 -13.01 2.21
CA TYR A 30 -24.48 -11.99 1.50
C TYR A 30 -24.21 -12.01 -0.01
N ALA A 31 -25.25 -11.83 -0.81
CA ALA A 31 -25.18 -11.64 -2.27
C ALA A 31 -24.25 -12.62 -3.02
N VAL A 32 -24.32 -13.91 -2.65
CA VAL A 32 -23.39 -14.96 -3.10
C VAL A 32 -23.26 -15.03 -4.63
N ALA A 33 -24.37 -14.88 -5.36
CA ALA A 33 -24.38 -14.92 -6.83
C ALA A 33 -23.60 -13.76 -7.46
N HIS A 34 -23.77 -12.53 -6.96
CA HIS A 34 -23.04 -11.35 -7.46
C HIS A 34 -21.54 -11.50 -7.21
N PHE A 35 -21.14 -11.91 -6.00
CA PHE A 35 -19.74 -12.14 -5.68
C PHE A 35 -19.14 -13.32 -6.46
N ARG A 36 -19.93 -14.33 -6.84
CA ARG A 36 -19.48 -15.39 -7.75
C ARG A 36 -19.14 -14.83 -9.13
N ALA A 37 -20.04 -14.03 -9.72
CA ALA A 37 -19.80 -13.39 -11.01
C ALA A 37 -18.58 -12.44 -10.98
N ILE A 38 -18.42 -11.65 -9.91
CA ILE A 38 -17.23 -10.80 -9.71
C ILE A 38 -15.94 -11.64 -9.68
N ARG A 39 -15.94 -12.75 -8.93
CA ARG A 39 -14.80 -13.66 -8.87
C ARG A 39 -14.48 -14.25 -10.24
N GLU A 40 -15.47 -14.68 -11.00
CA GLU A 40 -15.30 -15.20 -12.36
C GLU A 40 -14.70 -14.16 -13.29
N ALA A 41 -15.15 -12.90 -13.24
CA ALA A 41 -14.57 -11.80 -14.01
C ALA A 41 -13.11 -11.52 -13.65
N PHE A 42 -12.69 -11.80 -12.40
CA PHE A 42 -11.29 -11.76 -11.97
C PHE A 42 -10.51 -13.06 -12.25
N GLY A 43 -11.10 -14.05 -12.93
CA GLY A 43 -10.47 -15.34 -13.21
C GLY A 43 -10.38 -16.28 -12.00
N ILE A 44 -11.19 -16.05 -10.96
CA ILE A 44 -11.21 -16.86 -9.73
C ILE A 44 -12.36 -17.86 -9.81
N THR A 45 -12.02 -19.14 -9.94
CA THR A 45 -13.03 -20.22 -9.93
C THR A 45 -13.66 -20.39 -8.55
N ALA A 46 -14.91 -20.88 -8.52
CA ALA A 46 -15.58 -21.20 -7.26
C ALA A 46 -14.82 -22.25 -6.44
N GLN A 47 -14.18 -23.22 -7.10
CA GLN A 47 -13.42 -24.28 -6.45
C GLN A 47 -12.12 -23.75 -5.85
N SER A 48 -11.33 -22.96 -6.58
CA SER A 48 -10.09 -22.38 -6.05
C SER A 48 -10.36 -21.44 -4.88
N PHE A 49 -11.43 -20.64 -4.95
CA PHE A 49 -11.85 -19.79 -3.85
C PHE A 49 -12.27 -20.62 -2.62
N ALA A 50 -13.09 -21.65 -2.79
CA ALA A 50 -13.51 -22.51 -1.67
C ALA A 50 -12.34 -23.27 -1.03
N ASN A 51 -11.38 -23.73 -1.84
CA ASN A 51 -10.19 -24.43 -1.36
C ASN A 51 -9.30 -23.53 -0.48
N ALA A 52 -9.26 -22.22 -0.74
CA ALA A 52 -8.50 -21.28 0.08
C ALA A 52 -9.01 -21.18 1.53
N PHE A 53 -10.29 -21.50 1.78
CA PHE A 53 -10.91 -21.45 3.11
C PHE A 53 -11.23 -22.84 3.70
N ARG A 54 -10.77 -23.92 3.05
CA ARG A 54 -11.11 -25.29 3.48
C ARG A 54 -10.39 -25.63 4.78
N HIS A 55 -11.13 -26.07 5.78
CA HIS A 55 -10.54 -26.61 7.00
C HIS A 55 -10.06 -28.04 6.75
N SER A 56 -8.75 -28.33 6.84
CA SER A 56 -8.35 -29.71 7.15
C SER A 56 -8.83 -30.03 8.57
N ARG A 57 -9.58 -31.14 8.72
CA ARG A 57 -10.11 -31.61 10.01
C ARG A 57 -9.02 -32.11 10.98
N GLU A 58 -7.76 -32.08 10.57
CA GLU A 58 -6.65 -32.74 11.27
C GLU A 58 -5.73 -31.78 12.06
N PHE A 59 -5.97 -30.47 12.05
CA PHE A 59 -5.19 -29.55 12.88
C PHE A 59 -6.11 -28.62 13.69
N SER A 60 -6.23 -28.94 14.98
CA SER A 60 -7.00 -28.22 16.01
C SER A 60 -6.52 -26.77 16.27
N ASP A 61 -5.55 -26.25 15.51
CA ASP A 61 -4.90 -24.98 15.79
C ASP A 61 -5.41 -23.88 14.85
N SER A 62 -6.68 -23.53 15.01
CA SER A 62 -7.37 -22.46 14.26
C SER A 62 -6.68 -21.10 14.42
N ALA A 63 -5.88 -20.93 15.48
CA ALA A 63 -5.13 -19.70 15.79
C ALA A 63 -3.91 -19.48 14.89
N ARG A 64 -3.37 -20.52 14.23
CA ARG A 64 -2.17 -20.40 13.38
C ARG A 64 -2.44 -20.02 11.92
N ARG A 65 -3.69 -20.08 11.44
CA ARG A 65 -4.05 -19.85 10.01
C ARG A 65 -4.40 -18.40 9.67
N LEU A 66 -4.79 -17.61 10.66
CA LEU A 66 -5.10 -16.19 10.52
C LEU A 66 -4.08 -15.45 11.37
N ARG A 67 -2.96 -15.03 10.76
CA ARG A 67 -2.07 -14.09 11.45
C ARG A 67 -2.83 -12.78 11.62
N GLU A 68 -3.22 -12.50 12.86
CA GLU A 68 -3.87 -11.27 13.23
C GLU A 68 -2.87 -10.11 13.02
N SER A 69 -3.22 -9.20 12.13
CA SER A 69 -2.63 -7.88 12.09
C SER A 69 -3.72 -6.89 12.49
N VAL A 70 -3.56 -6.27 13.65
CA VAL A 70 -4.37 -5.10 14.04
C VAL A 70 -4.06 -4.00 13.04
N SER A 71 -5.06 -3.39 12.40
CA SER A 71 -4.79 -2.32 11.46
C SER A 71 -4.16 -1.12 12.17
N GLU A 72 -3.12 -0.55 11.58
CA GLU A 72 -2.58 0.77 11.96
C GLU A 72 -3.49 1.95 11.51
N GLY A 73 -4.64 1.66 10.90
CA GLY A 73 -5.64 2.64 10.49
C GLY A 73 -6.43 3.20 11.68
N ALA A 74 -6.93 4.43 11.55
CA ALA A 74 -7.72 5.13 12.58
C ALA A 74 -9.03 4.41 12.98
N SER A 75 -9.46 3.38 12.23
CA SER A 75 -10.70 2.62 12.46
C SER A 75 -10.54 1.41 13.39
N GLY A 76 -9.31 1.00 13.73
CA GLY A 76 -9.07 -0.17 14.59
C GLY A 76 -9.64 -1.48 14.03
N SER A 77 -9.81 -1.59 12.71
CA SER A 77 -10.35 -2.79 12.06
C SER A 77 -9.33 -3.94 12.05
N PHE A 78 -9.80 -5.17 12.24
CA PHE A 78 -8.94 -6.35 12.20
C PHE A 78 -8.73 -6.85 10.76
N PHE A 79 -7.49 -7.23 10.45
CA PHE A 79 -7.10 -7.84 9.18
C PHE A 79 -6.46 -9.21 9.44
N TYR A 80 -6.82 -10.18 8.60
CA TYR A 80 -6.28 -11.53 8.67
C TYR A 80 -5.85 -12.01 7.30
N TRP A 81 -4.60 -12.46 7.21
CA TRP A 81 -4.06 -13.11 6.02
C TRP A 81 -4.57 -14.54 5.95
N VAL A 82 -5.15 -14.93 4.81
CA VAL A 82 -5.67 -16.28 4.63
C VAL A 82 -4.54 -17.17 4.12
N LYS A 83 -4.18 -18.18 4.91
CA LYS A 83 -3.15 -19.17 4.58
C LYS A 83 -3.78 -20.52 4.22
N HIS A 84 -3.15 -21.23 3.28
CA HIS A 84 -3.43 -22.63 3.01
C HIS A 84 -3.04 -23.52 4.21
N THR A 85 -3.43 -24.78 4.16
CA THR A 85 -3.11 -25.76 5.23
C THR A 85 -1.62 -26.02 5.39
N ASP A 86 -0.85 -25.84 4.32
CA ASP A 86 0.61 -25.94 4.30
C ASP A 86 1.32 -24.63 4.75
N GLY A 87 0.57 -23.59 5.12
CA GLY A 87 1.10 -22.30 5.54
C GLY A 87 1.43 -21.32 4.40
N SER A 88 1.24 -21.72 3.14
CA SER A 88 1.42 -20.84 1.98
C SER A 88 0.32 -19.78 1.89
N ASP A 89 0.61 -18.64 1.25
CA ASP A 89 -0.36 -17.56 1.05
C ASP A 89 -1.41 -17.93 0.00
N THR A 90 -2.69 -17.72 0.34
CA THR A 90 -3.79 -17.96 -0.61
C THR A 90 -4.03 -16.78 -1.56
N GLY A 91 -3.41 -15.63 -1.30
CA GLY A 91 -3.67 -14.38 -2.01
C GLY A 91 -4.96 -13.68 -1.57
N TYR A 92 -5.53 -14.02 -0.40
CA TYR A 92 -6.73 -13.37 0.14
C TYR A 92 -6.50 -12.78 1.54
N ILE A 93 -7.23 -11.71 1.82
CA ILE A 93 -7.26 -11.03 3.12
C ILE A 93 -8.71 -11.00 3.60
N VAL A 94 -8.93 -11.30 4.88
CA VAL A 94 -10.21 -11.05 5.55
C VAL A 94 -10.10 -9.73 6.31
N LYS A 95 -11.01 -8.80 6.02
CA LYS A 95 -11.10 -7.51 6.71
C LYS A 95 -12.42 -7.46 7.49
N GLN A 96 -12.34 -7.13 8.77
CA GLN A 96 -13.52 -6.77 9.55
C GLN A 96 -14.03 -5.38 9.13
N ILE A 97 -15.34 -5.29 8.91
CA ILE A 97 -16.01 -4.05 8.51
C ILE A 97 -17.19 -3.74 9.44
N THR A 98 -17.59 -2.48 9.45
CA THR A 98 -18.77 -1.99 10.14
C THR A 98 -20.05 -2.42 9.41
N LYS A 99 -21.19 -2.35 10.11
CA LYS A 99 -22.51 -2.56 9.49
C LYS A 99 -22.79 -1.53 8.38
N ALA A 100 -22.29 -0.31 8.54
CA ALA A 100 -22.46 0.77 7.56
C ALA A 100 -21.69 0.46 6.26
N GLU A 101 -20.39 0.14 6.36
CA GLU A 101 -19.58 -0.30 5.22
C GLU A 101 -20.18 -1.52 4.52
N LYS A 102 -20.71 -2.49 5.29
CA LYS A 102 -21.41 -3.64 4.71
C LYS A 102 -22.61 -3.20 3.89
N ASN A 103 -23.44 -2.31 4.43
CA ASN A 103 -24.62 -1.82 3.72
C ASN A 103 -24.22 -1.08 2.44
N THR A 104 -23.17 -0.26 2.48
CA THR A 104 -22.59 0.40 1.31
C THR A 104 -22.12 -0.59 0.25
N LEU A 105 -21.38 -1.63 0.65
CA LEU A 105 -20.90 -2.65 -0.29
C LEU A 105 -22.07 -3.35 -0.97
N ILE A 106 -23.10 -3.74 -0.21
CA ILE A 106 -24.26 -4.44 -0.76
C ILE A 106 -25.09 -3.53 -1.67
N SER A 107 -25.26 -2.25 -1.34
CA SER A 107 -26.02 -1.31 -2.19
C SER A 107 -25.30 -0.97 -3.50
N THR A 108 -23.96 -0.89 -3.47
CA THR A 108 -23.13 -0.58 -4.64
C THR A 108 -22.79 -1.82 -5.49
N LEU A 109 -23.08 -3.02 -4.99
CA LEU A 109 -22.67 -4.30 -5.59
C LEU A 109 -23.11 -4.49 -7.06
N PRO A 110 -24.35 -4.13 -7.47
CA PRO A 110 -24.75 -4.27 -8.86
C PRO A 110 -23.92 -3.39 -9.81
N ALA A 111 -23.64 -2.15 -9.40
CA ALA A 111 -22.80 -1.23 -10.17
C ALA A 111 -21.33 -1.68 -10.19
N TYR A 112 -20.85 -2.24 -9.07
CA TYR A 112 -19.50 -2.80 -8.98
C TYR A 112 -19.31 -4.00 -9.93
N LEU A 113 -20.28 -4.93 -9.95
CA LEU A 113 -20.26 -6.07 -10.89
C LEU A 113 -20.22 -5.58 -12.35
N ALA A 114 -21.09 -4.63 -12.71
CA ALA A 114 -21.13 -4.06 -14.06
C ALA A 114 -19.79 -3.39 -14.44
N HIS A 115 -19.17 -2.64 -13.53
CA HIS A 115 -17.86 -2.04 -13.72
C HIS A 115 -16.78 -3.09 -14.01
N VAL A 116 -16.66 -4.11 -13.16
CA VAL A 116 -15.65 -5.17 -13.32
C VAL A 116 -15.85 -5.95 -14.63
N HIS A 117 -17.09 -6.27 -14.99
CA HIS A 117 -17.42 -6.95 -16.24
C HIS A 117 -17.08 -6.10 -17.47
N SER A 118 -17.49 -4.83 -17.49
CA SER A 118 -17.21 -3.92 -18.60
C SER A 118 -15.71 -3.74 -18.87
N ARG A 119 -14.90 -3.94 -17.83
CA ARG A 119 -13.44 -3.85 -17.85
C ARG A 119 -12.74 -5.19 -18.09
N GLY A 120 -13.48 -6.29 -18.28
CA GLY A 120 -12.90 -7.62 -18.44
C GLY A 120 -12.01 -8.05 -17.26
N GLY A 121 -12.34 -7.60 -16.04
CA GLY A 121 -11.56 -7.88 -14.83
C GLY A 121 -10.38 -6.94 -14.57
N TYR A 122 -10.11 -5.93 -15.42
CA TYR A 122 -9.06 -4.92 -15.19
C TYR A 122 -9.56 -3.80 -14.26
N SER A 123 -9.47 -4.05 -12.96
CA SER A 123 -9.76 -3.10 -11.87
C SER A 123 -8.72 -3.27 -10.77
N LEU A 124 -8.49 -2.22 -9.97
CA LEU A 124 -7.67 -2.23 -8.77
C LEU A 124 -8.51 -2.38 -7.49
N VAL A 125 -9.83 -2.52 -7.60
CA VAL A 125 -10.74 -2.74 -6.45
C VAL A 125 -11.23 -4.18 -6.46
N HIS A 126 -10.90 -4.98 -5.43
CA HIS A 126 -11.17 -6.43 -5.40
C HIS A 126 -11.90 -6.91 -4.15
N TYR A 127 -13.22 -6.65 -4.07
CA TYR A 127 -14.10 -7.22 -3.04
C TYR A 127 -14.67 -8.55 -3.54
N LEU A 128 -14.30 -9.65 -2.87
CA LEU A 128 -14.56 -11.00 -3.37
C LEU A 128 -15.70 -11.72 -2.66
N SER A 129 -16.02 -11.36 -1.41
CA SER A 129 -17.23 -11.83 -0.71
C SER A 129 -17.53 -11.00 0.54
N CYS A 130 -18.77 -11.09 1.04
CA CYS A 130 -19.21 -10.42 2.27
C CYS A 130 -20.03 -11.37 3.14
N HIS A 131 -19.74 -11.36 4.45
CA HIS A 131 -20.29 -12.31 5.42
C HIS A 131 -20.53 -11.64 6.77
N SER A 132 -21.25 -12.34 7.64
CA SER A 132 -21.37 -11.97 9.05
C SER A 132 -21.52 -13.18 9.94
N MET A 133 -21.08 -13.08 11.18
CA MET A 133 -21.27 -14.11 12.21
C MET A 133 -21.63 -13.49 13.55
N ARG A 134 -22.31 -14.26 14.40
CA ARG A 134 -22.50 -13.91 15.82
C ARG A 134 -21.40 -14.56 16.64
N LEU A 135 -20.79 -13.80 17.53
CA LEU A 135 -19.77 -14.30 18.42
C LEU A 135 -20.43 -15.06 19.59
N ARG A 136 -19.65 -15.84 20.33
CA ARG A 136 -20.20 -16.77 21.34
C ARG A 136 -20.50 -16.11 22.68
N TRP A 137 -19.97 -14.91 22.94
CA TRP A 137 -20.19 -14.22 24.20
C TRP A 137 -21.60 -13.62 24.26
N ALA A 138 -22.24 -13.72 25.43
CA ALA A 138 -23.66 -13.40 25.65
C ALA A 138 -24.05 -11.96 25.24
N TRP A 139 -23.09 -11.04 25.28
CA TRP A 139 -23.27 -9.61 24.97
C TRP A 139 -22.67 -9.21 23.61
N SER A 140 -22.25 -10.19 22.79
CA SER A 140 -21.62 -9.91 21.50
C SER A 140 -22.60 -9.43 20.43
N GLY A 141 -22.20 -8.38 19.72
CA GLY A 141 -22.84 -7.99 18.47
C GLY A 141 -22.54 -8.96 17.31
N LYS A 142 -23.24 -8.76 16.20
CA LYS A 142 -22.91 -9.38 14.91
C LYS A 142 -21.66 -8.69 14.34
N VAL A 143 -20.67 -9.49 13.94
CA VAL A 143 -19.47 -9.03 13.24
C VAL A 143 -19.68 -9.20 11.75
N TYR A 144 -19.25 -8.22 10.96
CA TYR A 144 -19.28 -8.25 9.51
C TYR A 144 -17.85 -8.30 8.99
N PHE A 145 -17.63 -9.07 7.95
CA PHE A 145 -16.32 -9.21 7.35
C PHE A 145 -16.43 -9.41 5.85
N VAL A 146 -15.40 -8.99 5.14
CA VAL A 146 -15.25 -9.15 3.71
C VAL A 146 -13.98 -9.91 3.40
N VAL A 147 -14.01 -10.65 2.30
CA VAL A 147 -12.80 -11.21 1.70
C VAL A 147 -12.36 -10.29 0.58
N LEU A 148 -11.11 -9.87 0.63
CA LEU A 148 -10.43 -9.01 -0.34
C LEU A 148 -9.33 -9.82 -1.03
N ARG A 149 -8.92 -9.37 -2.23
CA ARG A 149 -7.66 -9.83 -2.80
C ARG A 149 -6.49 -9.21 -2.06
N ASN A 150 -5.47 -10.01 -1.79
CA ASN A 150 -4.16 -9.53 -1.41
C ASN A 150 -3.40 -9.08 -2.67
N PHE A 151 -3.00 -7.81 -2.73
CA PHE A 151 -2.21 -7.28 -3.85
C PHE A 151 -0.71 -7.60 -3.73
N PHE A 152 -0.25 -8.12 -2.58
CA PHE A 152 1.15 -8.43 -2.31
C PHE A 152 1.36 -9.94 -2.23
N PRO A 153 1.63 -10.63 -3.37
CA PRO A 153 1.89 -12.08 -3.34
C PRO A 153 3.15 -12.42 -2.53
N VAL A 154 4.07 -11.46 -2.41
CA VAL A 154 5.25 -11.50 -1.55
C VAL A 154 5.30 -10.23 -0.71
N ARG A 155 5.94 -10.30 0.46
CA ARG A 155 6.14 -9.12 1.30
C ARG A 155 6.98 -8.09 0.53
N PRO A 156 6.47 -6.87 0.30
CA PRO A 156 7.27 -5.82 -0.33
C PRO A 156 8.33 -5.30 0.66
N GLN A 157 9.45 -4.79 0.15
CA GLN A 157 10.42 -4.05 0.98
C GLN A 157 9.84 -2.73 1.45
N LEU A 158 9.06 -2.07 0.57
CA LEU A 158 8.39 -0.82 0.86
C LEU A 158 6.94 -0.91 0.39
N SER A 159 6.01 -0.53 1.26
CA SER A 159 4.60 -0.37 0.95
C SER A 159 4.19 1.07 1.22
N PHE A 160 3.33 1.62 0.37
CA PHE A 160 2.80 2.97 0.48
C PHE A 160 1.29 2.96 0.37
N ASP A 161 0.63 3.71 1.25
CA ASP A 161 -0.77 4.08 1.18
C ASP A 161 -0.81 5.55 0.70
N LEU A 162 -1.32 5.80 -0.50
CA LEU A 162 -1.30 7.12 -1.14
C LEU A 162 -2.72 7.63 -1.44
N LYS A 163 -3.06 8.85 -1.01
CA LYS A 163 -4.38 9.50 -1.21
C LYS A 163 -4.30 10.80 -2.02
N GLY A 164 -3.09 11.32 -2.28
CA GLY A 164 -2.85 12.68 -2.75
C GLY A 164 -3.23 13.76 -1.72
N ALA A 165 -3.40 13.38 -0.46
CA ALA A 165 -3.81 14.26 0.63
C ALA A 165 -2.59 14.67 1.47
N THR A 166 -2.58 15.89 1.99
CA THR A 166 -1.47 16.42 2.81
C THR A 166 -1.80 16.49 4.29
N ALA A 167 -3.06 16.48 4.72
CA ALA A 167 -3.41 16.53 6.14
C ALA A 167 -3.32 15.17 6.83
N ASN A 168 -2.52 15.04 7.90
CA ASN A 168 -2.38 13.83 8.73
C ASN A 168 -1.92 12.56 7.96
N ARG A 169 -1.04 12.74 6.97
CA ARG A 169 -0.55 11.67 6.07
C ARG A 169 0.94 11.37 6.21
N ARG A 170 1.47 11.53 7.43
CA ARG A 170 2.84 11.16 7.79
C ARG A 170 2.79 9.92 8.69
N ALA A 171 3.47 8.86 8.29
CA ALA A 171 3.59 7.62 9.05
C ALA A 171 4.77 7.68 10.03
N LEU A 172 5.87 8.34 9.65
CA LEU A 172 7.12 8.41 10.43
C LEU A 172 7.36 9.79 11.04
N LYS A 173 8.01 9.86 12.20
CA LYS A 173 8.56 11.15 12.67
C LYS A 173 9.72 11.56 11.75
N THR A 174 9.92 12.87 11.56
CA THR A 174 10.88 13.41 10.57
C THR A 174 12.31 12.84 10.69
N TRP A 175 12.74 12.51 11.90
CA TRP A 175 14.09 12.01 12.19
C TRP A 175 14.27 10.51 11.91
N GLU A 176 13.19 9.72 11.82
CA GLU A 176 13.23 8.28 11.52
C GLU A 176 13.43 8.01 10.02
N LEU A 177 13.12 9.00 9.16
CA LEU A 177 13.31 8.93 7.71
C LEU A 177 14.77 8.70 7.28
N HIS A 178 15.75 9.13 8.10
CA HIS A 178 17.16 8.96 7.79
C HIS A 178 17.69 7.54 8.09
N GLN A 179 16.95 6.73 8.86
CA GLN A 179 17.35 5.38 9.26
C GLN A 179 16.80 4.32 8.28
N THR A 180 17.19 4.43 7.00
CA THR A 180 16.58 3.68 5.89
C THR A 180 16.67 2.15 5.98
N ASN A 181 17.70 1.60 6.66
CA ASN A 181 17.88 0.15 6.78
C ASN A 181 17.07 -0.51 7.91
N THR A 182 16.53 0.26 8.86
CA THR A 182 15.76 -0.24 10.02
C THR A 182 14.25 -0.11 9.84
N VAL A 183 13.79 0.73 8.90
CA VAL A 183 12.36 1.07 8.71
C VAL A 183 11.55 -0.09 8.11
N ALA A 184 12.15 -0.94 7.26
CA ALA A 184 11.47 -2.10 6.66
C ALA A 184 11.04 -3.17 7.70
N GLY A 185 11.64 -3.14 8.90
CA GLY A 185 11.30 -4.01 10.02
C GLY A 185 10.36 -3.39 11.06
N LEU A 186 10.26 -2.06 11.13
CA LEU A 186 9.57 -1.34 12.22
C LEU A 186 8.18 -0.79 11.87
N TYR A 187 7.88 -0.52 10.59
CA TYR A 187 6.61 0.11 10.17
C TYR A 187 5.97 -0.64 8.99
N SER A 188 4.64 -0.81 9.01
CA SER A 188 3.96 -1.74 8.08
C SER A 188 3.51 -1.12 6.74
N THR A 189 3.33 0.21 6.64
CA THR A 189 3.02 0.94 5.38
C THR A 189 3.29 2.45 5.50
N LEU A 190 4.09 3.01 4.58
CA LEU A 190 4.41 4.44 4.47
C LEU A 190 3.28 5.23 3.81
N ARG A 191 3.27 6.57 3.88
CA ARG A 191 2.17 7.41 3.35
C ARG A 191 2.66 8.48 2.38
N ASP A 192 1.73 9.36 1.96
CA ASP A 192 1.95 10.44 0.99
C ASP A 192 3.17 11.30 1.32
N TRP A 193 3.43 11.56 2.61
CA TRP A 193 4.53 12.42 3.03
C TRP A 193 5.87 11.76 2.81
N GLU A 194 6.03 10.49 3.19
CA GLU A 194 7.27 9.75 2.96
C GLU A 194 7.54 9.57 1.47
N TRP A 195 6.50 9.35 0.66
CA TRP A 195 6.63 9.32 -0.80
C TRP A 195 7.26 10.61 -1.36
N MET A 196 6.70 11.76 -0.98
CA MET A 196 7.17 13.07 -1.46
C MET A 196 8.53 13.46 -0.87
N ASP A 197 8.74 13.20 0.43
CA ASP A 197 9.95 13.61 1.16
C ASP A 197 11.18 12.82 0.67
N ILE A 198 11.02 11.54 0.31
CA ILE A 198 12.08 10.70 -0.27
C ILE A 198 12.29 11.03 -1.77
N GLY A 199 11.31 11.66 -2.42
CA GLY A 199 11.34 11.87 -3.88
C GLY A 199 11.18 10.55 -4.65
N MET A 200 10.36 9.64 -4.12
CA MET A 200 10.11 8.34 -4.75
C MET A 200 9.38 8.52 -6.08
N THR A 201 9.73 7.69 -7.06
CA THR A 201 9.10 7.66 -8.38
C THR A 201 8.92 6.20 -8.80
N THR A 202 7.91 5.92 -9.64
CA THR A 202 7.82 4.62 -10.31
C THR A 202 8.57 4.67 -11.63
N GLU A 203 9.50 3.74 -11.83
CA GLU A 203 10.24 3.58 -13.07
C GLU A 203 9.49 2.60 -13.97
N LEU A 204 8.45 3.11 -14.65
CA LEU A 204 7.60 2.33 -15.54
C LEU A 204 7.77 2.78 -16.98
N ASP A 205 7.66 1.85 -17.91
CA ASP A 205 7.58 2.16 -19.33
C ASP A 205 6.28 2.91 -19.64
N ALA A 206 6.29 3.73 -20.69
CA ALA A 206 5.14 4.57 -21.05
C ALA A 206 3.85 3.77 -21.27
N HIS A 207 3.97 2.55 -21.84
CA HIS A 207 2.84 1.65 -22.04
C HIS A 207 2.23 1.15 -20.73
N ASP A 208 3.07 0.73 -19.79
CA ASP A 208 2.62 0.20 -18.51
C ASP A 208 2.05 1.31 -17.63
N ALA A 209 2.69 2.48 -17.60
CA ALA A 209 2.19 3.66 -16.92
C ALA A 209 0.80 4.06 -17.45
N ALA A 210 0.60 4.06 -18.78
CA ALA A 210 -0.70 4.35 -19.40
C ALA A 210 -1.76 3.28 -19.04
N SER A 211 -1.37 2.02 -18.95
CA SER A 211 -2.27 0.91 -18.58
C SER A 211 -2.73 1.01 -17.13
N ILE A 212 -1.81 1.25 -16.18
CA ILE A 212 -2.15 1.51 -14.77
C ILE A 212 -3.03 2.75 -14.65
N TRP A 213 -2.68 3.82 -15.35
CA TRP A 213 -3.45 5.06 -15.35
C TRP A 213 -4.89 4.87 -15.85
N SER A 214 -5.08 4.09 -16.92
CA SER A 214 -6.42 3.76 -17.43
C SER A 214 -7.27 3.07 -16.37
N MET A 215 -6.70 2.12 -15.62
CA MET A 215 -7.40 1.46 -14.52
C MET A 215 -7.73 2.42 -13.38
N ILE A 216 -6.76 3.24 -12.94
CA ILE A 216 -6.97 4.25 -11.88
C ILE A 216 -8.10 5.20 -12.28
N CYS A 217 -8.12 5.67 -13.53
CA CYS A 217 -9.18 6.54 -14.05
C CYS A 217 -10.54 5.84 -13.99
N ALA A 218 -10.65 4.64 -14.55
CA ALA A 218 -11.91 3.90 -14.60
C ALA A 218 -12.45 3.61 -13.18
N ASP A 219 -11.60 3.15 -12.26
CA ASP A 219 -12.00 2.89 -10.88
C ASP A 219 -12.41 4.16 -10.15
N CYS A 220 -11.68 5.28 -10.32
CA CYS A 220 -12.07 6.56 -9.75
C CYS A 220 -13.43 7.06 -10.29
N ASP A 221 -13.75 6.81 -11.57
CA ASP A 221 -15.03 7.24 -12.17
C ASP A 221 -16.18 6.39 -11.60
N PHE A 222 -15.94 5.11 -11.37
CA PHE A 222 -16.85 4.23 -10.64
C PHE A 222 -17.07 4.73 -9.20
N LEU A 223 -15.99 4.92 -8.42
CA LEU A 223 -16.07 5.34 -7.02
C LEU A 223 -16.76 6.70 -6.86
N GLN A 224 -16.45 7.66 -7.73
CA GLN A 224 -17.10 8.97 -7.76
C GLN A 224 -18.61 8.86 -8.00
N ARG A 225 -19.05 8.02 -8.96
CA ARG A 225 -20.48 7.80 -9.26
C ARG A 225 -21.23 7.15 -8.09
N GLN A 226 -20.55 6.31 -7.32
CA GLN A 226 -21.11 5.69 -6.11
C GLN A 226 -21.00 6.58 -4.86
N HIS A 227 -20.51 7.82 -4.99
CA HIS A 227 -20.28 8.76 -3.89
C HIS A 227 -19.35 8.21 -2.79
N LEU A 228 -18.39 7.38 -3.18
CA LEU A 228 -17.39 6.77 -2.31
C LEU A 228 -16.15 7.67 -2.21
N LEU A 229 -15.53 7.65 -1.04
CA LEU A 229 -14.44 8.54 -0.66
C LEU A 229 -13.38 7.81 0.16
N ASP A 230 -12.30 8.56 0.44
CA ASP A 230 -11.24 8.20 1.36
C ASP A 230 -10.47 6.91 1.01
N TYR A 231 -10.58 6.50 -0.25
CA TYR A 231 -9.84 5.40 -0.83
C TYR A 231 -8.38 5.74 -1.09
N SER A 232 -7.52 4.75 -0.99
CA SER A 232 -6.08 4.91 -1.21
C SER A 232 -5.56 4.02 -2.32
N LEU A 233 -4.52 4.46 -3.01
CA LEU A 233 -3.66 3.58 -3.79
C LEU A 233 -2.66 2.92 -2.83
N LEU A 234 -2.77 1.61 -2.68
CA LEU A 234 -1.77 0.75 -2.08
C LEU A 234 -0.71 0.41 -3.14
N LEU A 235 0.53 0.82 -2.89
CA LEU A 235 1.67 0.57 -3.77
C LEU A 235 2.74 -0.22 -3.02
N GLY A 236 3.07 -1.41 -3.49
CA GLY A 236 4.16 -2.24 -2.98
C GLY A 236 5.34 -2.25 -3.94
N ILE A 237 6.56 -2.18 -3.40
CA ILE A 237 7.80 -2.31 -4.18
C ILE A 237 8.54 -3.54 -3.70
N HIS A 238 8.73 -4.49 -4.63
CA HIS A 238 9.52 -5.69 -4.36
C HIS A 238 10.78 -5.76 -5.22
N ARG A 239 11.94 -5.91 -4.58
CA ARG A 239 13.25 -6.15 -5.21
C ARG A 239 13.70 -7.59 -4.94
N PRO A 240 13.98 -8.40 -5.96
CA PRO A 240 14.64 -9.68 -5.76
C PRO A 240 15.98 -9.52 -5.02
N GLN A 241 16.42 -10.57 -4.32
CA GLN A 241 17.69 -10.53 -3.59
C GLN A 241 18.88 -10.33 -4.55
N GLY A 242 19.90 -9.62 -4.06
CA GLY A 242 21.08 -9.26 -4.86
C GLY A 242 21.87 -10.46 -5.37
N THR A 243 21.86 -11.56 -4.61
CA THR A 243 22.58 -12.83 -4.88
C THR A 243 22.07 -13.61 -6.08
N LEU A 244 20.84 -13.34 -6.54
CA LEU A 244 20.26 -14.03 -7.70
C LEU A 244 20.92 -13.55 -9.00
N SER A 245 21.13 -14.47 -9.94
CA SER A 245 21.59 -14.12 -11.28
C SER A 245 20.55 -13.25 -12.02
N PRO A 246 20.96 -12.44 -13.02
CA PRO A 246 20.02 -11.62 -13.78
C PRO A 246 18.87 -12.42 -14.41
N HIS A 247 19.13 -13.64 -14.88
CA HIS A 247 18.12 -14.51 -15.47
C HIS A 247 17.11 -15.00 -14.43
N GLU A 248 17.57 -15.46 -13.26
CA GLU A 248 16.69 -15.89 -12.17
C GLU A 248 15.81 -14.74 -11.66
N LYS A 249 16.37 -13.52 -11.58
CA LYS A 249 15.60 -12.32 -11.22
C LYS A 249 14.47 -12.09 -12.22
N GLU A 250 14.76 -12.15 -13.51
CA GLU A 250 13.73 -11.95 -14.55
C GLU A 250 12.62 -13.00 -14.48
N VAL A 251 12.99 -14.27 -14.28
CA VAL A 251 12.02 -15.37 -14.11
C VAL A 251 11.14 -15.13 -12.88
N LEU A 252 11.74 -14.77 -11.74
CA LEU A 252 11.01 -14.48 -10.51
C LEU A 252 10.04 -13.30 -10.68
N LEU A 253 10.50 -12.20 -11.28
CA LEU A 253 9.65 -11.03 -11.51
C LEU A 253 8.45 -11.36 -12.41
N LYS A 254 8.66 -12.15 -13.47
CA LYS A 254 7.57 -12.62 -14.35
C LYS A 254 6.59 -13.51 -13.59
N GLN A 255 7.08 -14.44 -12.76
CA GLN A 255 6.23 -15.30 -11.94
C GLN A 255 5.38 -14.49 -10.96
N LEU A 256 5.98 -13.49 -10.28
CA LEU A 256 5.25 -12.62 -9.35
C LEU A 256 4.15 -11.82 -10.05
N THR A 257 4.44 -11.28 -11.23
CA THR A 257 3.43 -10.57 -12.03
C THR A 257 2.28 -11.50 -12.47
N GLN A 258 2.57 -12.75 -12.82
CA GLN A 258 1.56 -13.74 -13.21
C GLN A 258 0.69 -14.23 -12.03
N GLN A 259 1.22 -14.21 -10.81
CA GLN A 259 0.47 -14.56 -9.60
C GLN A 259 -0.52 -13.44 -9.18
N CYS A 260 -0.23 -12.21 -9.58
CA CYS A 260 -1.10 -11.07 -9.32
C CYS A 260 -2.35 -11.05 -10.20
N ALA A 261 -3.37 -10.31 -9.75
CA ALA A 261 -4.48 -9.99 -10.63
C ALA A 261 -4.01 -9.19 -11.86
N ARG A 262 -4.72 -9.36 -12.97
CA ARG A 262 -4.36 -8.77 -14.27
C ARG A 262 -4.21 -7.26 -14.17
N GLY A 263 -3.03 -6.76 -14.52
CA GLY A 263 -2.70 -5.34 -14.44
C GLY A 263 -2.29 -4.83 -13.06
N CYS A 264 -2.46 -5.59 -11.98
CA CYS A 264 -2.12 -5.15 -10.62
C CYS A 264 -0.62 -5.22 -10.31
N ALA A 265 0.22 -5.75 -11.21
CA ALA A 265 1.65 -5.85 -11.04
C ALA A 265 2.40 -5.46 -12.31
N VAL A 266 3.47 -4.68 -12.16
CA VAL A 266 4.25 -4.16 -13.30
C VAL A 266 5.73 -4.26 -12.96
N ILE A 267 6.52 -4.79 -13.89
CA ILE A 267 7.98 -4.86 -13.77
C ILE A 267 8.55 -3.48 -14.11
N SER A 268 9.55 -3.04 -13.37
CA SER A 268 10.22 -1.77 -13.65
C SER A 268 10.96 -1.77 -14.98
N SER A 269 11.17 -0.59 -15.55
CA SER A 269 11.95 -0.40 -16.78
C SER A 269 13.38 -0.95 -16.69
N ASP A 270 14.01 -0.86 -15.50
CA ASP A 270 15.34 -1.41 -15.22
C ASP A 270 15.35 -2.94 -14.99
N ARG A 271 14.18 -3.58 -14.97
CA ARG A 271 13.95 -5.00 -14.64
C ARG A 271 14.56 -5.46 -13.33
N GLN A 272 14.76 -4.56 -12.36
CA GLN A 272 15.30 -4.88 -11.03
C GLN A 272 14.23 -5.01 -9.95
N LYS A 273 12.98 -4.61 -10.22
CA LYS A 273 11.90 -4.60 -9.22
C LYS A 273 10.54 -4.82 -9.87
N VAL A 274 9.57 -5.18 -9.05
CA VAL A 274 8.16 -5.24 -9.42
C VAL A 274 7.37 -4.31 -8.50
N TYR A 275 6.45 -3.58 -9.10
CA TYR A 275 5.48 -2.71 -8.44
C TYR A 275 4.14 -3.43 -8.36
N PHE A 276 3.53 -3.44 -7.18
CA PHE A 276 2.18 -3.97 -6.95
C PHE A 276 1.22 -2.81 -6.67
N PHE A 277 0.07 -2.79 -7.35
CA PHE A 277 -0.94 -1.74 -7.26
C PHE A 277 -2.29 -2.30 -6.82
N GLY A 278 -2.98 -1.57 -5.93
CA GLY A 278 -4.35 -1.86 -5.56
C GLY A 278 -5.03 -0.63 -4.97
N ILE A 279 -6.36 -0.51 -5.11
CA ILE A 279 -7.15 0.54 -4.45
C ILE A 279 -7.86 -0.08 -3.25
N ILE A 280 -7.61 0.48 -2.06
CA ILE A 280 -8.11 -0.02 -0.78
C ILE A 280 -9.04 1.00 -0.10
N ASP A 281 -9.77 0.53 0.92
CA ASP A 281 -10.62 1.34 1.80
C ASP A 281 -11.70 2.18 1.08
N VAL A 282 -12.34 1.59 0.08
CA VAL A 282 -13.35 2.25 -0.77
C VAL A 282 -14.76 2.36 -0.18
N LEU A 283 -15.05 1.79 1.00
CA LEU A 283 -16.42 1.66 1.51
C LEU A 283 -16.93 2.88 2.30
N GLU A 284 -16.12 3.91 2.46
CA GLU A 284 -16.52 5.15 3.13
C GLU A 284 -17.42 6.00 2.21
N THR A 285 -18.59 6.37 2.71
CA THR A 285 -19.58 7.15 1.94
C THR A 285 -19.55 8.62 2.34
N PHE A 286 -19.76 9.51 1.37
CA PHE A 286 -19.93 10.94 1.66
C PHE A 286 -21.27 11.23 2.33
N SER A 287 -21.36 10.98 3.64
CA SER A 287 -22.51 11.30 4.48
C SER A 287 -22.55 12.78 4.90
N LEU A 288 -23.69 13.26 5.42
CA LEU A 288 -23.82 14.62 5.97
C LEU A 288 -22.79 14.93 7.06
N ARG A 289 -22.34 13.91 7.80
CA ARG A 289 -21.25 14.04 8.79
C ARG A 289 -19.96 14.57 8.17
N TRP A 290 -19.63 14.16 6.94
CA TRP A 290 -18.46 14.66 6.22
C TRP A 290 -18.62 16.12 5.77
N ARG A 291 -19.85 16.56 5.48
CA ARG A 291 -20.14 17.99 5.19
C ARG A 291 -19.91 18.83 6.44
N VAL A 292 -20.43 18.39 7.59
CA VAL A 292 -20.23 19.06 8.88
C VAL A 292 -18.76 19.07 9.28
N GLN A 293 -18.07 17.92 9.18
CA GLN A 293 -16.65 17.81 9.47
C GLN A 293 -15.81 18.72 8.55
N ARG A 294 -16.14 18.79 7.26
CA ARG A 294 -15.51 19.73 6.32
C ARG A 294 -15.71 21.17 6.76
N VAL A 295 -16.94 21.56 7.13
CA VAL A 295 -17.23 22.93 7.59
C VAL A 295 -16.41 23.23 8.84
N ILE A 296 -16.42 22.34 9.84
CA ILE A 296 -15.67 22.53 11.09
C ILE A 296 -14.16 22.60 10.82
N LEU A 297 -13.60 21.65 10.08
CA LEU A 297 -12.17 21.64 9.76
C LEU A 297 -11.77 22.87 8.95
N ARG A 298 -12.57 23.28 7.97
CA ARG A 298 -12.30 24.49 7.18
C ARG A 298 -12.36 25.74 8.06
N MET A 299 -13.34 25.83 8.96
CA MET A 299 -13.43 26.93 9.94
C MET A 299 -12.22 26.95 10.87
N LEU A 300 -11.78 25.81 11.41
CA LEU A 300 -10.58 25.70 12.24
C LEU A 300 -9.31 26.12 11.49
N TYR A 301 -9.15 25.71 10.23
CA TYR A 301 -8.00 26.11 9.40
C TYR A 301 -8.03 27.59 9.02
N VAL A 302 -9.22 28.17 8.82
CA VAL A 302 -9.40 29.62 8.59
C VAL A 302 -9.07 30.40 9.87
N LEU A 303 -9.58 29.98 11.02
CA LEU A 303 -9.26 30.57 12.34
C LEU A 303 -7.76 30.49 12.67
N ALA A 304 -7.09 29.41 12.25
CA ALA A 304 -5.65 29.23 12.42
C ALA A 304 -4.81 29.96 11.35
N MET A 305 -5.39 30.82 10.50
CA MET A 305 -4.70 31.53 9.40
C MET A 305 -3.95 30.59 8.42
N ARG A 306 -4.41 29.35 8.27
CA ARG A 306 -3.82 28.32 7.38
C ARG A 306 -4.75 27.96 6.22
N TRP A 307 -5.38 28.96 5.60
CA TRP A 307 -6.43 28.79 4.59
C TRP A 307 -6.05 27.82 3.44
N ARG A 308 -4.83 27.96 2.89
CA ARG A 308 -4.27 27.11 1.80
C ARG A 308 -4.04 25.63 2.18
N SER A 309 -4.21 25.26 3.45
CA SER A 309 -3.97 23.89 3.93
C SER A 309 -5.26 23.07 4.09
N SER A 310 -6.43 23.68 3.87
CA SER A 310 -7.74 23.00 3.97
C SER A 310 -8.05 22.09 2.78
N ASP A 311 -7.46 22.35 1.62
CA ASP A 311 -7.58 21.53 0.40
C ASP A 311 -6.81 20.19 0.48
N GLY A 312 -5.91 20.08 1.45
CA GLY A 312 -5.17 18.86 1.78
C GLY A 312 -5.97 17.81 2.55
N ILE A 313 -7.22 18.08 2.92
CA ILE A 313 -8.06 17.22 3.76
C ILE A 313 -8.83 16.21 2.89
N SER A 314 -8.90 14.94 3.30
CA SER A 314 -9.65 13.90 2.59
C SER A 314 -11.16 14.13 2.53
N ALA A 315 -11.72 14.82 3.53
CA ALA A 315 -13.14 15.14 3.66
C ALA A 315 -13.63 16.08 2.55
N MET A 316 -13.83 15.61 1.31
CA MET A 316 -14.19 16.44 0.16
C MET A 316 -15.28 15.84 -0.73
N PRO A 317 -16.02 16.66 -1.52
CA PRO A 317 -16.98 16.14 -2.48
C PRO A 317 -16.33 15.09 -3.39
N PRO A 318 -17.01 13.96 -3.68
CA PRO A 318 -16.46 12.88 -4.49
C PRO A 318 -15.79 13.31 -5.80
N PRO A 319 -16.34 14.26 -6.58
CA PRO A 319 -15.67 14.72 -7.80
C PRO A 319 -14.33 15.40 -7.54
N LEU A 320 -14.23 16.22 -6.49
CA LEU A 320 -12.99 16.89 -6.14
C LEU A 320 -11.96 15.91 -5.55
N TYR A 321 -12.42 14.91 -4.79
CA TYR A 321 -11.55 13.85 -4.27
C TYR A 321 -10.92 13.05 -5.41
N ALA A 322 -11.74 12.60 -6.34
CA ALA A 322 -11.29 11.84 -7.50
C ALA A 322 -10.31 12.66 -8.35
N ASP A 323 -10.60 13.95 -8.58
CA ASP A 323 -9.72 14.85 -9.33
C ASP A 323 -8.33 15.01 -8.67
N ARG A 324 -8.30 15.25 -7.34
CA ARG A 324 -7.03 15.35 -6.59
C ARG A 324 -6.26 14.04 -6.62
N PHE A 325 -6.95 12.93 -6.32
CA PHE A 325 -6.35 11.60 -6.29
C PHE A 325 -5.71 11.27 -7.65
N ARG A 326 -6.47 11.44 -8.74
CA ARG A 326 -5.98 11.25 -10.11
C ARG A 326 -4.78 12.12 -10.43
N THR A 327 -4.87 13.42 -10.17
CA THR A 327 -3.78 14.36 -10.45
C THR A 327 -2.50 13.94 -9.72
N PHE A 328 -2.61 13.51 -8.46
CA PHE A 328 -1.47 13.01 -7.69
C PHE A 328 -0.89 11.72 -8.31
N MET A 329 -1.73 10.75 -8.65
CA MET A 329 -1.26 9.49 -9.24
C MET A 329 -0.62 9.72 -10.61
N ALA A 330 -1.17 10.59 -11.45
CA ALA A 330 -0.60 10.88 -12.76
C ALA A 330 0.79 11.53 -12.67
N HIS A 331 0.95 12.52 -11.80
CA HIS A 331 2.12 13.40 -11.84
C HIS A 331 3.18 13.09 -10.80
N GLU A 332 2.80 12.64 -9.61
CA GLU A 332 3.74 12.33 -8.52
C GLU A 332 4.04 10.84 -8.39
N VAL A 333 3.16 9.96 -8.88
CA VAL A 333 3.41 8.50 -8.85
C VAL A 333 3.90 8.00 -10.21
N LEU A 334 3.12 8.20 -11.27
CA LEU A 334 3.36 7.65 -12.61
C LEU A 334 4.17 8.57 -13.55
N HIS A 335 4.48 9.80 -13.14
CA HIS A 335 5.25 10.79 -13.92
C HIS A 335 4.80 10.99 -15.38
N MET A 336 3.49 11.01 -15.61
CA MET A 336 2.93 11.23 -16.93
C MET A 336 3.16 12.69 -17.37
N LYS A 337 3.82 12.86 -18.53
CA LYS A 337 4.12 14.19 -19.11
C LYS A 337 2.84 14.92 -19.51
N GLU A 338 1.92 14.19 -20.14
CA GLU A 338 0.58 14.64 -20.53
C GLU A 338 -0.44 13.64 -19.97
N GLU A 339 -1.53 14.13 -19.37
CA GLU A 339 -2.65 13.25 -19.05
C GLU A 339 -3.23 12.75 -20.37
N PRO A 340 -3.25 11.44 -20.65
CA PRO A 340 -3.89 10.96 -21.85
C PRO A 340 -5.36 11.39 -21.79
N VAL A 341 -5.80 12.08 -22.84
CA VAL A 341 -7.23 12.39 -23.05
C VAL A 341 -7.95 11.06 -22.98
N SER A 342 -8.75 10.83 -21.94
CA SER A 342 -9.52 9.58 -21.88
C SER A 342 -10.42 9.56 -23.11
N THR A 343 -10.24 8.56 -23.97
CA THR A 343 -11.10 8.36 -25.15
C THR A 343 -12.54 7.98 -24.77
N ASP A 344 -12.81 7.76 -23.48
CA ASP A 344 -14.13 7.48 -22.91
C ASP A 344 -15.00 8.74 -22.69
N GLU A 345 -14.99 9.71 -23.61
CA GLU A 345 -16.08 10.70 -23.68
C GLU A 345 -17.42 10.05 -24.11
N ARG A 346 -17.38 8.83 -24.64
CA ARG A 346 -18.54 8.10 -25.18
C ARG A 346 -19.49 7.53 -24.13
N TRP A 347 -19.06 7.37 -22.88
CA TRP A 347 -19.86 6.69 -21.83
C TRP A 347 -20.71 7.63 -20.95
N HIS A 348 -20.84 8.90 -21.32
CA HIS A 348 -21.75 9.85 -20.66
C HIS A 348 -23.16 9.94 -21.29
N SER A 349 -23.51 9.11 -22.28
CA SER A 349 -24.76 9.26 -23.07
C SER A 349 -25.93 8.32 -22.71
N GLN A 350 -26.02 7.75 -21.50
CA GLN A 350 -27.23 7.01 -21.09
C GLN A 350 -27.61 7.26 -19.62
N SER A 351 -28.39 8.32 -19.37
CA SER A 351 -29.35 8.43 -18.24
C SER A 351 -30.12 9.76 -18.30
N ASN A 352 -31.15 9.81 -19.16
CA ASN A 352 -31.94 11.02 -19.41
C ASN A 352 -32.72 11.56 -18.19
N VAL A 353 -32.96 10.74 -17.15
CA VAL A 353 -33.78 11.14 -15.99
C VAL A 353 -33.00 11.96 -14.95
N PHE A 354 -31.68 11.74 -14.81
CA PHE A 354 -30.87 12.43 -13.80
C PHE A 354 -30.42 13.84 -14.22
N SER A 355 -30.49 14.18 -15.49
CA SER A 355 -30.07 15.49 -16.02
C SER A 355 -30.95 16.67 -15.55
N ALA A 356 -32.22 16.42 -15.21
CA ALA A 356 -33.16 17.47 -14.82
C ALA A 356 -32.92 17.94 -13.37
N CYS A 357 -32.85 17.00 -12.41
CA CYS A 357 -32.49 17.32 -11.02
C CYS A 357 -31.05 17.84 -10.90
N ARG A 358 -30.13 17.40 -11.77
CA ARG A 358 -28.74 17.85 -11.77
C ARG A 358 -28.60 19.32 -12.17
N ARG A 359 -29.32 19.77 -13.21
CA ARG A 359 -29.34 21.18 -13.64
C ARG A 359 -29.92 22.12 -12.59
N LEU A 360 -30.92 21.67 -11.83
CA LEU A 360 -31.51 22.46 -10.75
C LEU A 360 -30.56 22.59 -9.54
N LEU A 361 -29.81 21.53 -9.22
CA LEU A 361 -28.79 21.57 -8.17
C LEU A 361 -27.56 22.42 -8.59
N GLU A 362 -27.23 22.43 -9.89
CA GLU A 362 -26.13 23.20 -10.48
C GLU A 362 -26.42 24.71 -10.46
N LEU A 363 -27.66 25.11 -10.71
CA LEU A 363 -28.12 26.50 -10.55
C LEU A 363 -28.03 27.00 -9.11
N LEU A 364 -28.27 26.12 -8.13
CA LEU A 364 -28.21 26.46 -6.70
C LEU A 364 -26.78 26.48 -6.14
N GLN A 365 -25.81 25.82 -6.78
CA GLN A 365 -24.43 25.70 -6.28
C GLN A 365 -23.39 26.48 -7.06
N GLY A 366 -23.74 27.11 -8.19
CA GLY A 366 -22.84 28.01 -8.92
C GLY A 366 -21.54 27.36 -9.41
N ILE A 367 -21.57 26.06 -9.74
CA ILE A 367 -20.40 25.34 -10.28
C ILE A 367 -20.59 25.13 -11.79
N PRO A 368 -19.83 25.80 -12.67
CA PRO A 368 -19.92 25.56 -14.11
C PRO A 368 -19.36 24.17 -14.45
N GLN A 369 -20.10 23.37 -15.21
CA GLN A 369 -19.66 22.07 -15.76
C GLN A 369 -18.68 22.22 -16.97
N LEU A 370 -17.77 23.19 -16.95
CA LEU A 370 -16.74 23.33 -17.99
C LEU A 370 -15.39 22.83 -17.44
N SER A 371 -14.98 21.66 -17.94
CA SER A 371 -13.63 21.08 -17.89
C SER A 371 -12.94 20.95 -16.51
N LEU A 372 -13.56 20.25 -15.56
CA LEU A 372 -12.85 19.84 -14.31
C LEU A 372 -11.54 19.09 -14.63
N ARG A 373 -11.51 18.29 -15.70
CA ARG A 373 -10.32 17.50 -16.10
C ARG A 373 -9.15 18.31 -16.67
N ARG A 374 -9.34 19.51 -17.26
CA ARG A 374 -8.25 20.21 -17.97
C ARG A 374 -7.31 21.03 -17.07
N ARG A 375 -7.57 21.12 -15.76
CA ARG A 375 -6.78 21.96 -14.83
C ARG A 375 -6.55 21.31 -13.45
N GLY A 376 -6.58 19.98 -13.35
CA GLY A 376 -6.30 19.27 -12.10
C GLY A 376 -4.91 19.63 -11.55
N ARG A 377 -3.90 19.61 -12.43
CA ARG A 377 -2.53 20.03 -12.10
C ARG A 377 -2.47 21.45 -11.53
N GLU A 378 -3.00 22.45 -12.23
CA GLU A 378 -3.03 23.85 -11.76
C GLU A 378 -3.71 23.97 -10.38
N ARG A 379 -4.78 23.19 -10.16
CA ARG A 379 -5.57 23.22 -8.92
C ARG A 379 -4.80 22.63 -7.74
N TRP A 380 -4.14 21.49 -7.91
CA TRP A 380 -3.60 20.72 -6.77
C TRP A 380 -2.08 20.81 -6.61
N GLN A 381 -1.33 21.16 -7.65
CA GLN A 381 0.14 21.13 -7.65
C GLN A 381 0.76 21.95 -6.50
N HIS A 382 0.13 23.06 -6.12
CA HIS A 382 0.56 23.90 -4.99
C HIS A 382 0.57 23.16 -3.63
N LEU A 383 -0.15 22.04 -3.49
CA LEU A 383 -0.15 21.20 -2.30
C LEU A 383 1.17 20.41 -2.16
N TRP A 384 1.81 20.06 -3.28
CA TRP A 384 2.98 19.17 -3.32
C TRP A 384 4.29 19.94 -3.61
N GLU A 385 4.21 21.07 -4.32
CA GLU A 385 5.37 21.89 -4.72
C GLU A 385 6.32 22.27 -3.59
N ARG A 386 5.78 22.65 -2.42
CA ARG A 386 6.59 23.09 -1.28
C ARG A 386 7.45 21.96 -0.69
N ARG A 387 7.14 20.70 -0.97
CA ARG A 387 7.81 19.54 -0.36
C ARG A 387 8.64 18.69 -1.31
N ARG A 388 8.46 18.87 -2.62
CA ARG A 388 9.31 18.27 -3.68
C ARG A 388 10.82 18.53 -3.49
N ARG A 389 11.20 19.47 -2.61
CA ARG A 389 12.57 19.97 -2.41
C ARG A 389 13.01 20.03 -0.94
N GLY A 390 12.20 19.56 0.01
CA GLY A 390 12.47 19.79 1.44
C GLY A 390 13.62 18.95 1.98
N LEU A 391 13.51 17.62 1.82
CA LEU A 391 14.46 16.67 2.41
C LEU A 391 15.48 16.12 1.41
N VAL A 392 15.13 15.99 0.13
CA VAL A 392 16.10 15.64 -0.92
C VAL A 392 17.17 16.72 -1.06
N ARG A 393 16.79 18.01 -1.00
CA ARG A 393 17.76 19.11 -1.04
C ARG A 393 18.64 19.13 0.21
N GLN A 394 18.06 18.96 1.40
CA GLN A 394 18.84 18.85 2.64
C GLN A 394 19.78 17.63 2.64
N ARG A 395 19.37 16.49 2.08
CA ARG A 395 20.24 15.32 1.92
C ARG A 395 21.34 15.58 0.90
N ILE A 396 21.01 16.13 -0.27
CA ILE A 396 22.00 16.49 -1.29
C ILE A 396 23.00 17.49 -0.72
N ASP A 397 22.54 18.54 -0.04
CA ASP A 397 23.39 19.55 0.59
C ASP A 397 24.24 18.92 1.71
N SER A 398 23.70 17.98 2.48
CA SER A 398 24.45 17.23 3.51
C SER A 398 25.54 16.34 2.89
N GLU A 399 25.23 15.57 1.84
CA GLU A 399 26.18 14.73 1.12
C GLU A 399 27.25 15.58 0.41
N LEU A 400 26.87 16.76 -0.10
CA LEU A 400 27.81 17.71 -0.71
C LEU A 400 28.78 18.26 0.33
N ASN A 401 28.27 18.65 1.51
CA ASN A 401 29.06 19.14 2.63
C ASN A 401 30.01 18.05 3.17
N GLU A 402 29.54 16.80 3.32
CA GLU A 402 30.40 15.68 3.72
C GLU A 402 31.53 15.43 2.72
N LYS A 403 31.23 15.45 1.41
CA LYS A 403 32.25 15.31 0.36
C LYS A 403 33.23 16.47 0.34
N GLN A 404 32.76 17.71 0.56
CA GLN A 404 33.63 18.88 0.67
C GLN A 404 34.57 18.78 1.87
N ALA A 405 34.07 18.39 3.04
CA ALA A 405 34.90 18.16 4.22
C ALA A 405 35.97 17.08 3.97
N LEU A 406 35.62 16.02 3.25
CA LEU A 406 36.57 14.95 2.90
C LEU A 406 37.64 15.42 1.91
N ILE A 407 37.27 16.27 0.95
CA ILE A 407 38.22 16.91 0.02
C ILE A 407 39.16 17.86 0.77
N GLU A 408 38.65 18.65 1.71
CA GLU A 408 39.46 19.55 2.54
C GLU A 408 40.45 18.77 3.41
N GLU A 409 40.01 17.68 4.06
CA GLU A 409 40.88 16.81 4.84
C GLU A 409 41.99 16.19 3.97
N GLN A 410 41.65 15.67 2.78
CA GLN A 410 42.64 15.13 1.85
C GLN A 410 43.62 16.20 1.36
N SER A 411 43.13 17.41 1.08
CA SER A 411 43.97 18.54 0.65
C SER A 411 44.95 18.95 1.75
N HIS A 412 44.52 18.94 3.01
CA HIS A 412 45.41 19.20 4.15
C HIS A 412 46.50 18.12 4.28
N ARG A 413 46.14 16.85 4.14
CA ARG A 413 47.11 15.73 4.18
C ARG A 413 48.13 15.80 3.04
N ILE A 414 47.70 16.18 1.84
CA ILE A 414 48.59 16.39 0.69
C ILE A 414 49.56 17.54 1.00
N ALA A 415 49.07 18.67 1.53
CA ALA A 415 49.90 19.81 1.88
C ALA A 415 50.93 19.50 2.98
N GLU A 416 50.57 18.65 3.96
CA GLU A 416 51.51 18.16 4.98
C GLU A 416 52.57 17.24 4.38
N GLN A 417 52.18 16.32 3.49
CA GLN A 417 53.12 15.46 2.78
C GLN A 417 54.09 16.28 1.92
N GLU A 418 53.60 17.29 1.20
CA GLU A 418 54.45 18.21 0.43
C GLU A 418 55.44 18.97 1.33
N ARG A 419 55.01 19.40 2.53
CA ARG A 419 55.88 20.05 3.52
C ARG A 419 56.96 19.09 4.01
N CYS A 420 56.58 17.87 4.36
CA CYS A 420 57.51 16.83 4.82
C CYS A 420 58.51 16.45 3.71
N ILE A 421 58.05 16.35 2.46
CA ILE A 421 58.91 16.12 1.29
C ILE A 421 59.90 17.28 1.10
N LYS A 422 59.45 18.54 1.25
CA LYS A 422 60.35 19.71 1.17
C LYS A 422 61.39 19.69 2.28
N GLU A 423 61.00 19.45 3.52
CA GLU A 423 61.93 19.34 4.66
C GLU A 423 62.94 18.20 4.47
N LEU A 424 62.49 17.02 4.02
CA LEU A 424 63.37 15.90 3.68
C LEU A 424 64.32 16.24 2.53
N THR A 425 63.84 16.95 1.51
CA THR A 425 64.66 17.38 0.37
C THR A 425 65.71 18.41 0.78
N GLU A 426 65.35 19.37 1.65
CA GLU A 426 66.29 20.33 2.22
C GLU A 426 67.33 19.63 3.10
N GLN A 427 66.92 18.69 3.96
CA GLN A 427 67.85 17.88 4.76
C GLN A 427 68.80 17.02 3.92
N LEU A 428 68.33 16.49 2.78
CA LEU A 428 69.17 15.77 1.82
C LEU A 428 70.14 16.70 1.10
N SER A 429 69.75 17.95 0.82
CA SER A 429 70.61 18.96 0.18
C SER A 429 71.71 19.52 1.10
N LEU A 430 71.51 19.43 2.42
CA LEU A 430 72.45 19.92 3.44
C LEU A 430 73.46 18.86 3.94
N ARG A 431 73.45 17.64 3.40
CA ARG A 431 74.49 16.66 3.71
C ARG A 431 75.79 17.01 2.97
N PRO A 432 76.89 17.31 3.67
CA PRO A 432 78.17 17.54 3.01
C PRO A 432 78.69 16.23 2.42
N SER A 433 79.05 16.30 1.12
CA SER A 433 79.91 15.32 0.47
C SER A 433 81.22 15.21 1.25
N SER A 434 81.34 14.19 2.10
CA SER A 434 82.61 13.84 2.72
C SER A 434 82.72 12.32 2.81
N ARG A 435 83.34 11.72 1.79
CA ARG A 435 84.75 11.29 1.87
C ARG A 435 85.06 10.27 0.76
N SER A 436 86.02 10.65 -0.07
CA SER A 436 87.01 9.72 -0.60
C SER A 436 87.76 9.04 0.55
N VAL A 437 87.68 7.71 0.66
CA VAL A 437 88.73 6.90 1.28
C VAL A 437 88.84 5.58 0.53
N GLY A 438 90.00 5.39 -0.12
CA GLY A 438 90.79 4.16 -0.09
C GLY A 438 90.18 2.90 -0.70
N SER A 439 90.60 2.60 -1.93
CA SER A 439 90.62 1.23 -2.44
C SER A 439 91.55 0.36 -1.60
N THR A 440 91.00 -0.52 -0.76
CA THR A 440 91.71 -1.73 -0.33
C THR A 440 90.72 -2.89 -0.27
N ILE A 441 90.88 -3.80 -1.24
CA ILE A 441 90.19 -5.09 -1.32
C ILE A 441 90.70 -5.98 -0.16
N PRO A 442 89.81 -6.71 0.52
CA PRO A 442 90.03 -8.15 0.58
C PRO A 442 88.79 -8.98 0.26
N ARG A 443 89.06 -10.08 -0.44
CA ARG A 443 88.20 -11.23 -0.72
C ARG A 443 87.75 -11.95 0.56
N LYS A 444 86.70 -12.77 0.36
CA LYS A 444 86.16 -13.91 1.17
C LYS A 444 85.03 -13.50 2.10
N SER A 445 83.95 -14.26 2.28
CA SER A 445 83.47 -15.55 1.75
C SER A 445 82.05 -15.75 2.31
N GLU A 446 81.20 -16.46 1.57
CA GLU A 446 80.08 -17.31 2.01
C GLU A 446 79.62 -17.24 3.48
N ARG A 447 78.33 -16.95 3.71
CA ARG A 447 77.28 -17.95 4.02
C ARG A 447 75.92 -17.31 4.18
#